data_AF-X6MTK6-F1
#
_entry.id   AF-X6MTK6-F1
#
_cell.length_a   1.000
_cell.length_b   1.000
_cell.length_c   1.000
_cell.angle_alpha   90.00
_cell.angle_beta   90.00
_cell.angle_gamma   90.00
#
_symmetry.space_group_name_H-M   'P 1'
#
loop_
_entity.id
_entity.type
_entity.pdbx_description
1 polymer ?
#
loop_
_entity_poly.entity_id
_entity_poly.type
_entity_poly.pdbx_seq_one_letter_code
_entity_poly.pdbx_strand_id
1 'polypeptide(L)'
;GFSGSDINGVVQDALMEPVRTMQDATHFKEIKDPDNPDKIAIVPCSPADLQGKELTLMDIPPEKQDLVKAPPLKLEHFLRILVNAKPSVGAEDIKRHVDWTNEFGQEGV
;
A
#
# COMPACT_ATOMS: atom_id res chain seq x y z
N GLY A 1 5.54 15.17 15.65
CA GLY A 1 4.66 13.98 15.66
C GLY A 1 4.05 13.81 14.28
N PHE A 2 3.39 12.68 14.02
CA PHE A 2 2.66 12.48 12.77
C PHE A 2 1.31 13.22 12.82
N SER A 3 1.02 13.99 11.78
CA SER A 3 -0.28 14.63 11.59
C SER A 3 -1.26 13.68 10.89
N GLY A 4 -2.55 14.05 10.89
CA GLY A 4 -3.55 13.34 10.08
C GLY A 4 -3.19 13.30 8.59
N SER A 5 -2.54 14.35 8.09
CA SER A 5 -2.04 14.40 6.71
C SER A 5 -0.93 13.37 6.46
N ASP A 6 -0.04 13.15 7.43
CA ASP A 6 1.01 12.14 7.31
C ASP A 6 0.42 10.72 7.31
N ILE A 7 -0.57 10.47 8.17
CA ILE A 7 -1.28 9.18 8.22
C ILE A 7 -1.97 8.92 6.88
N ASN A 8 -2.65 9.93 6.33
CA ASN A 8 -3.27 9.82 5.01
C ASN A 8 -2.22 9.52 3.93
N GLY A 9 -1.06 10.20 3.96
CA GLY A 9 0.04 9.94 3.04
C GLY A 9 0.55 8.49 3.10
N VAL A 10 0.73 7.96 4.31
CA VAL A 10 1.14 6.56 4.51
C VAL A 10 0.11 5.57 3.96
N VAL A 11 -1.18 5.83 4.17
CA VAL A 11 -2.25 4.97 3.64
C VAL A 11 -2.29 5.01 2.11
N GLN A 12 -2.14 6.19 1.50
CA GLN A 12 -2.10 6.32 0.04
C GLN A 12 -0.91 5.57 -0.56
N ASP A 13 0.27 5.67 0.07
CA ASP A 13 1.45 4.92 -0.38
C ASP A 13 1.26 3.41 -0.25
N ALA A 14 0.65 2.96 0.85
CA ALA A 14 0.34 1.55 1.06
C ALA A 14 -0.64 1.01 0.01
N LEU A 15 -1.65 1.79 -0.38
CA LEU A 15 -2.59 1.40 -1.44
C LEU A 15 -1.91 1.20 -2.81
N MET A 16 -0.75 1.81 -3.03
CA MET A 16 0.03 1.64 -4.26
C MET A 16 0.94 0.40 -4.26
N GLU A 17 1.18 -0.22 -3.11
CA GLU A 17 2.07 -1.39 -3.00
C GLU A 17 1.64 -2.61 -3.82
N PRO A 18 0.35 -2.99 -3.83
CA PRO A 18 -0.11 -4.06 -4.70
C PRO A 18 0.12 -3.73 -6.17
N VAL A 19 -0.10 -2.48 -6.59
CA VAL A 19 0.12 -2.05 -7.98
C VAL A 19 1.59 -2.17 -8.36
N ARG A 20 2.50 -1.72 -7.50
CA ARG A 20 3.96 -1.86 -7.71
C ARG A 20 4.36 -3.32 -7.83
N THR A 21 3.85 -4.16 -6.91
CA THR A 21 4.10 -5.61 -6.93
C THR A 21 3.66 -6.25 -8.24
N MET A 22 2.52 -5.82 -8.80
CA MET A 22 2.03 -6.30 -10.09
C MET A 22 2.91 -5.87 -11.26
N GLN A 23 3.40 -4.63 -11.24
CA GLN A 23 4.27 -4.09 -12.29
C GLN A 23 5.66 -4.74 -12.26
N ASP A 24 6.20 -5.03 -11.08
CA ASP A 24 7.51 -5.65 -10.88
C ASP A 24 7.47 -7.19 -11.02
N ALA A 25 6.28 -7.79 -11.10
CA ALA A 25 6.12 -9.23 -11.21
C ALA A 25 6.57 -9.75 -12.58
N THR A 26 7.38 -10.81 -12.55
CA THR A 26 7.89 -11.51 -13.75
C THR A 26 7.16 -12.81 -14.03
N HIS A 27 6.36 -13.30 -13.08
CA HIS A 27 5.65 -14.57 -13.18
C HIS A 27 4.23 -14.43 -12.68
N PHE A 28 3.28 -15.02 -13.41
CA PHE A 28 1.88 -15.07 -13.04
C PHE A 28 1.37 -16.50 -13.06
N LYS A 29 0.39 -16.79 -12.19
CA LYS A 29 -0.30 -18.07 -12.15
C LYS A 29 -1.81 -17.89 -12.13
N GLU A 30 -2.49 -18.86 -12.71
CA GLU A 30 -3.95 -18.97 -12.69
C GLU A 30 -4.36 -19.78 -11.44
N ILE A 31 -5.14 -19.15 -10.56
CA ILE A 31 -5.72 -19.77 -9.37
C ILE A 31 -7.25 -19.72 -9.44
N LYS A 32 -7.94 -20.54 -8.64
CA LYS A 32 -9.37 -20.34 -8.42
C LYS A 32 -9.58 -19.03 -7.66
N ASP A 33 -10.52 -18.22 -8.14
CA ASP A 33 -10.80 -16.93 -7.54
C ASP A 33 -11.33 -17.12 -6.10
N PRO A 34 -10.70 -16.51 -5.09
CA PRO A 34 -11.13 -16.64 -3.69
C PRO A 34 -12.52 -16.03 -3.42
N ASP A 35 -12.96 -15.05 -4.20
CA ASP A 35 -14.27 -14.40 -4.07
C ASP A 35 -15.36 -15.15 -4.87
N ASN A 36 -14.97 -15.86 -5.93
CA ASN A 36 -15.88 -16.60 -6.79
C ASN A 36 -15.25 -17.92 -7.25
N PRO A 37 -15.51 -19.05 -6.57
CA PRO A 37 -14.86 -20.33 -6.86
C PRO A 37 -15.04 -20.87 -8.28
N ASP A 38 -16.06 -20.39 -9.02
CA ASP A 38 -16.36 -20.77 -10.40
C ASP A 38 -15.51 -20.00 -11.43
N LYS A 39 -14.77 -18.98 -10.99
CA LYS A 39 -13.90 -18.15 -11.84
C LYS A 39 -12.43 -18.41 -11.55
N ILE A 40 -11.61 -18.07 -12.55
CA ILE A 40 -10.14 -18.10 -12.45
C ILE A 40 -9.67 -16.66 -12.19
N ALA A 41 -8.70 -16.51 -11.30
CA ALA A 41 -7.96 -15.28 -11.09
C ALA A 41 -6.49 -15.46 -11.47
N ILE A 42 -5.92 -14.46 -12.14
CA ILE A 42 -4.50 -14.41 -12.47
C ILE A 42 -3.81 -13.55 -11.41
N VAL A 43 -2.83 -14.13 -10.71
CA VAL A 43 -2.12 -13.47 -9.61
C VAL A 43 -0.61 -13.54 -9.82
N PRO A 44 0.14 -12.53 -9.36
CA PRO A 44 1.59 -12.56 -9.41
C PRO A 44 2.11 -13.66 -8.47
N CYS A 45 3.17 -14.35 -8.89
CA CYS A 45 3.77 -15.43 -8.12
C CYS A 45 5.30 -15.38 -8.12
N SER A 46 5.90 -16.17 -7.24
CA SER A 46 7.36 -16.30 -7.21
C SER A 46 7.86 -17.05 -8.45
N PRO A 47 9.03 -16.70 -9.00
CA PRO A 47 9.68 -17.47 -10.07
C PRO A 47 9.94 -18.95 -9.72
N ALA A 48 9.95 -19.29 -8.42
CA ALA A 48 10.13 -20.67 -7.96
C ALA A 48 8.81 -21.49 -7.93
N ASP A 49 7.67 -20.87 -8.23
CA ASP A 49 6.37 -21.55 -8.22
C ASP A 49 6.22 -22.42 -9.47
N LEU A 50 5.98 -23.73 -9.28
CA LEU A 50 5.83 -24.70 -10.37
C LEU A 50 4.64 -24.42 -11.28
N GLN A 51 3.63 -23.68 -10.79
CA GLN A 51 2.46 -23.28 -11.57
C GLN A 51 2.60 -21.87 -12.16
N GLY A 52 3.71 -21.18 -11.86
CA GLY A 52 4.04 -19.88 -12.39
C GLY A 52 4.46 -19.96 -13.85
N LYS A 53 3.86 -19.11 -14.68
CA LYS A 53 4.29 -18.88 -16.06
C LYS A 53 5.06 -17.57 -16.11
N GLU A 54 6.23 -17.60 -16.73
CA GLU A 54 7.05 -16.42 -16.98
C GLU A 54 6.35 -15.52 -18.00
N LEU A 55 5.79 -14.41 -17.51
CA LEU A 55 5.11 -13.38 -18.31
C LEU A 55 4.99 -12.11 -17.47
N THR A 56 5.00 -10.94 -18.10
CA THR A 56 4.79 -9.67 -17.40
C THR A 56 3.31 -9.27 -17.42
N LEU A 57 2.93 -8.29 -16.60
CA LEU A 57 1.57 -7.75 -16.59
C LEU A 57 1.12 -7.27 -17.99
N MET A 58 2.05 -6.75 -18.80
CA MET A 58 1.77 -6.25 -20.15
C MET A 58 1.61 -7.36 -21.19
N ASP A 59 2.16 -8.55 -20.91
CA ASP A 59 2.04 -9.71 -21.79
C ASP A 59 0.71 -10.46 -21.60
N ILE A 60 -0.08 -10.09 -20.59
CA ILE A 60 -1.40 -10.68 -20.35
C ILE A 60 -2.37 -10.21 -21.44
N PRO A 61 -3.02 -11.15 -22.16
CA PRO A 61 -3.98 -10.82 -23.20
C PRO A 61 -5.10 -9.89 -22.68
N PRO A 62 -5.58 -8.93 -23.50
CA PRO A 62 -6.64 -8.00 -23.10
C PRO A 62 -7.92 -8.71 -22.63
N GLU A 63 -8.23 -9.88 -23.20
CA GLU A 63 -9.38 -10.72 -22.84
C GLU A 63 -9.27 -11.40 -21.47
N LYS A 64 -8.08 -11.36 -20.84
CA LYS A 64 -7.82 -11.91 -19.51
C LYS A 64 -7.44 -10.85 -18.48
N GLN A 65 -7.34 -9.58 -18.88
CA GLN A 65 -6.93 -8.50 -17.98
C GLN A 65 -7.93 -8.27 -16.84
N ASP A 66 -9.22 -8.55 -17.05
CA ASP A 66 -10.27 -8.51 -16.03
C ASP A 66 -10.13 -9.62 -14.97
N LEU A 67 -9.43 -10.71 -15.30
CA LEU A 67 -9.15 -11.81 -14.38
C LEU A 67 -7.93 -11.53 -13.48
N VAL A 68 -7.16 -10.48 -13.79
CA VAL A 68 -5.95 -10.13 -13.06
C VAL A 68 -6.32 -9.53 -11.71
N LYS A 69 -5.89 -10.19 -10.63
CA LYS A 69 -6.12 -9.72 -9.26
C LYS A 69 -4.81 -9.33 -8.59
N ALA A 70 -4.78 -8.10 -8.09
CA ALA A 70 -3.67 -7.64 -7.27
C ALA A 70 -3.62 -8.42 -5.94
N PRO A 71 -2.42 -8.67 -5.38
CA PRO A 71 -2.30 -9.32 -4.09
C PRO A 71 -2.91 -8.44 -2.99
N PRO A 72 -3.45 -9.05 -1.92
CA PRO A 72 -4.03 -8.29 -0.83
C PRO A 72 -2.99 -7.45 -0.10
N LEU A 73 -3.40 -6.28 0.35
CA LEU A 73 -2.57 -5.42 1.17
C LEU A 73 -2.38 -6.04 2.56
N LYS A 74 -1.14 -6.33 2.93
CA LYS A 74 -0.74 -6.84 4.25
C LYS A 74 -0.18 -5.76 5.15
N LEU A 75 -0.19 -6.02 6.46
CA LEU A 75 0.43 -5.17 7.49
C LEU A 75 1.91 -4.90 7.22
N GLU A 76 2.64 -5.87 6.66
CA GLU A 76 4.06 -5.76 6.32
C GLU A 76 4.35 -4.59 5.38
N HIS A 77 3.44 -4.30 4.44
CA HIS A 77 3.57 -3.16 3.53
C HIS A 77 3.54 -1.84 4.30
N PHE A 78 2.61 -1.71 5.27
CA PHE A 78 2.53 -0.52 6.13
C PHE A 78 3.77 -0.36 6.99
N LEU A 79 4.27 -1.45 7.59
CA LEU A 79 5.47 -1.39 8.43
C LEU A 79 6.69 -0.89 7.64
N ARG A 80 6.87 -1.36 6.40
CA ARG A 80 7.96 -0.92 5.54
C ARG A 80 7.86 0.58 5.19
N ILE A 81 6.65 1.07 4.92
CA ILE A 81 6.42 2.49 4.61
C ILE A 81 6.66 3.36 5.84
N LEU A 82 6.18 2.92 7.01
CA LEU A 82 6.35 3.63 8.28
C LEU A 82 7.82 3.83 8.68
N VAL A 83 8.70 2.87 8.35
CA VAL A 83 10.16 3.01 8.58
C VAL A 83 10.74 4.21 7.83
N ASN A 84 10.21 4.52 6.64
CA ASN A 84 10.67 5.63 5.81
C ASN A 84 9.85 6.92 5.99
N ALA A 85 8.70 6.84 6.66
CA ALA A 85 7.81 7.97 6.87
C ALA A 85 8.45 8.98 7.83
N LYS A 86 8.54 10.23 7.40
CA LYS A 86 9.03 11.34 8.24
C LYS A 86 7.83 12.14 8.76
N PRO A 87 7.74 12.40 10.08
CA PRO A 87 6.67 13.23 10.62
C PRO A 87 6.79 14.66 10.07
N SER A 88 5.69 15.25 9.62
CA SER A 88 5.68 16.63 9.11
C SER A 88 5.72 17.67 10.23
N VAL A 89 5.28 17.31 11.45
CA VAL A 89 5.25 18.24 12.59
C VAL A 89 6.51 18.08 13.43
N GLY A 90 7.33 19.13 13.48
CA GLY A 90 8.53 19.21 14.29
C GLY A 90 8.23 19.25 15.80
N ALA A 91 9.22 18.88 16.62
CA ALA A 91 9.12 18.99 18.07
C ALA A 91 9.05 20.45 18.54
N GLU A 92 9.70 21.36 17.80
CA GLU A 92 9.70 22.79 18.10
C GLU A 92 8.32 23.43 17.88
N ASP A 93 7.62 23.06 16.80
CA ASP A 93 6.26 23.53 16.54
C ASP A 93 5.30 23.08 17.64
N ILE A 94 5.41 21.82 18.07
CA ILE A 94 4.62 21.28 19.20
C ILE A 94 4.90 22.10 20.46
N LYS A 95 6.17 22.40 20.76
CA LYS A 95 6.52 23.17 21.95
C LYS A 95 5.91 24.58 21.92
N ARG A 96 5.99 25.28 20.78
CA ARG A 96 5.36 26.61 20.62
C ARG A 96 3.86 26.57 20.85
N HIS A 97 3.18 25.54 20.33
CA HIS A 97 1.75 25.38 20.57
C HIS A 97 1.43 25.11 22.04
N VAL A 98 2.22 24.28 22.72
CA VAL A 98 2.06 24.00 24.15
C VAL A 98 2.29 25.26 25.00
N ASP A 99 3.36 26.01 24.73
CA ASP A 99 3.68 27.25 25.44
C ASP A 99 2.54 28.27 25.27
N TRP A 100 2.04 28.46 24.04
CA TRP A 100 0.88 29.33 23.77
C TRP A 100 -0.39 28.87 24.50
N THR A 101 -0.70 27.57 24.49
CA THR A 101 -1.86 27.03 25.22
C THR A 101 -1.71 27.19 26.74
N ASN A 102 -0.50 27.11 27.28
CA ASN A 102 -0.27 27.36 28.71
C ASN A 102 -0.44 28.84 29.08
N GLU A 103 -0.07 29.77 28.19
CA GLU A 103 -0.18 31.21 28.43
C GLU A 103 -1.60 31.75 28.24
N PHE A 104 -2.35 31.27 27.25
CA PHE A 104 -3.65 31.84 26.85
C PHE A 104 -4.85 30.90 27.07
N GLY A 105 -4.61 29.68 27.57
CA GLY A 105 -5.66 28.69 27.76
C GLY A 105 -6.29 28.21 26.45
N GLN A 106 -7.51 27.66 26.54
CA GLN A 106 -8.21 27.08 25.40
C GLN A 106 -9.05 28.10 24.61
N GLU A 107 -9.36 29.26 25.21
CA GLU A 107 -10.23 30.28 24.64
C GLU A 107 -9.48 31.46 24.00
N GLY A 108 -8.15 31.50 24.07
CA GLY A 108 -7.32 32.38 23.24
C GLY A 108 -7.74 33.86 23.23
N VAL A 109 -8.02 34.43 24.40
CA VAL A 109 -8.28 35.87 24.60
C VAL A 109 -7.27 36.50 25.54
#